data_AF-A0A2A4MKU5-F1
#
_entry.id   AF-A0A2A4MKU5-F1
#
_cell.length_a   1.000
_cell.length_b   1.000
_cell.length_c   1.000
_cell.angle_alpha   90.00
_cell.angle_beta   90.00
_cell.angle_gamma   90.00
#
_symmetry.space_group_name_H-M   'P 1'
#
loop_
_entity.id
_entity.type
_entity.pdbx_description
1 polymer ?
#
loop_
_entity_poly.entity_id
_entity_poly.type
_entity_poly.pdbx_seq_one_letter_code
_entity_poly.pdbx_strand_id
1 'polypeptide(L)'
;MTNHIHFIVEQGNDTRSVGELMKRLAARQTRLVNKSENRSGSLSEGRYKISPIQREAYLLQCCRYAELNPVKEKMLTKPELYPCSSYRHRAGFEASS
;
A
#
# COMPACT_ATOMS: atom_id res chain seq x y z
N MET A 1 -4.87 1.28 7.29
CA MET A 1 -4.13 0.09 7.77
C MET A 1 -5.05 -0.68 8.72
N THR A 2 -4.66 -1.87 9.19
CA THR A 2 -5.46 -3.05 9.67
C THR A 2 -6.36 -3.73 8.63
N ASN A 3 -7.18 -2.98 7.89
CA ASN A 3 -8.12 -3.55 6.91
C ASN A 3 -7.90 -3.08 5.46
N HIS A 4 -6.94 -2.18 5.22
CA HIS A 4 -6.60 -1.70 3.88
C HIS A 4 -5.15 -1.22 3.79
N ILE A 5 -4.63 -1.17 2.56
CA ILE A 5 -3.25 -0.78 2.21
C ILE A 5 -3.29 0.39 1.22
N HIS A 6 -2.35 1.32 1.31
CA HIS A 6 -2.16 2.42 0.36
C HIS A 6 -0.91 2.17 -0.49
N PHE A 7 -1.05 2.27 -1.81
CA PHE A 7 0.06 2.19 -2.74
C PHE A 7 0.21 3.50 -3.50
N ILE A 8 1.47 3.92 -3.70
CA ILE A 8 1.83 4.99 -4.64
C ILE A 8 2.75 4.33 -5.65
N VAL A 9 2.29 4.28 -6.89
CA VAL A 9 2.99 3.59 -7.99
C VAL A 9 3.12 4.54 -9.16
N GLU A 10 4.27 4.48 -9.81
CA GLU A 10 4.45 5.08 -11.12
C GLU A 10 3.83 4.14 -12.16
N GLN A 11 2.92 4.66 -12.96
CA GLN A 11 2.30 3.91 -14.04
C GLN A 11 3.24 3.96 -15.25
N GLY A 12 3.65 2.78 -15.74
CA GLY A 12 4.38 2.69 -17.00
C GLY A 12 3.50 3.04 -18.21
N ASN A 13 4.05 2.92 -19.42
CA ASN A 13 3.37 3.35 -20.65
C ASN A 13 2.05 2.61 -20.97
N ASP A 14 1.82 1.43 -20.40
CA ASP A 14 0.55 0.68 -20.54
C ASP A 14 -0.41 1.02 -19.40
N THR A 15 -1.56 1.59 -19.74
CA THR A 15 -2.61 1.97 -18.78
C THR A 15 -3.20 0.76 -18.03
N ARG A 16 -3.05 -0.46 -18.55
CA ARG A 16 -3.52 -1.71 -17.92
C ARG A 16 -2.60 -2.23 -16.82
N SER A 17 -1.35 -1.72 -16.75
CA SER A 17 -0.31 -2.20 -15.83
C SER A 17 -0.75 -2.22 -14.38
N VAL A 18 -1.40 -1.14 -13.91
CA VAL A 18 -1.89 -1.04 -12.52
C VAL A 18 -3.01 -2.05 -12.24
N GLY A 19 -3.93 -2.25 -13.18
CA GLY A 19 -5.00 -3.22 -13.03
C GLY A 19 -4.48 -4.66 -12.93
N GLU A 20 -3.50 -5.01 -13.75
CA GLU A 20 -2.86 -6.33 -13.72
C GLU A 20 -2.03 -6.54 -12.44
N LEU A 21 -1.30 -5.51 -11.99
CA LEU A 21 -0.60 -5.53 -10.70
C LEU A 21 -1.57 -5.84 -9.56
N MET A 22 -2.68 -5.09 -9.47
CA MET A 22 -3.67 -5.27 -8.40
C MET A 22 -4.34 -6.64 -8.47
N LYS A 23 -4.66 -7.14 -9.67
CA LYS A 23 -5.22 -8.49 -9.86
C LYS A 23 -4.27 -9.57 -9.33
N ARG A 24 -2.98 -9.50 -9.69
CA ARG A 24 -1.96 -10.46 -9.24
C ARG A 24 -1.73 -10.40 -7.74
N LEU A 25 -1.65 -9.18 -7.20
CA LEU A 25 -1.44 -8.94 -5.78
C LEU A 25 -2.58 -9.53 -4.94
N ALA A 26 -3.83 -9.20 -5.27
CA ALA A 26 -5.00 -9.68 -4.55
C ALA A 26 -5.13 -11.21 -4.62
N ALA A 27 -4.90 -11.81 -5.80
CA ALA A 27 -4.93 -13.26 -5.97
C ALA A 27 -3.83 -13.97 -5.16
N ARG A 28 -2.60 -13.41 -5.16
CA ARG A 28 -1.49 -13.97 -4.37
C ARG A 28 -1.77 -13.86 -2.88
N GLN A 29 -2.19 -12.70 -2.40
CA GLN A 29 -2.49 -12.49 -0.98
C GLN A 29 -3.62 -13.41 -0.51
N THR A 30 -4.72 -13.49 -1.27
CA THR A 30 -5.85 -14.39 -0.95
C THR A 30 -5.39 -15.84 -0.85
N ARG A 31 -4.59 -16.34 -1.81
CA ARG A 31 -4.07 -17.72 -1.74
C ARG A 31 -3.16 -17.96 -0.54
N LEU A 32 -2.27 -17.01 -0.24
CA LEU A 32 -1.35 -17.12 0.89
C LEU A 32 -2.11 -17.20 2.21
N VAL A 33 -3.02 -16.26 2.45
CA VAL A 33 -3.82 -16.20 3.69
C VAL A 33 -4.75 -17.42 3.79
N ASN A 34 -5.41 -17.80 2.69
CA ASN A 34 -6.28 -18.96 2.67
C ASN A 34 -5.53 -20.25 3.02
N LYS A 35 -4.30 -20.41 2.50
CA LYS A 35 -3.45 -21.55 2.82
C LYS A 35 -2.95 -21.52 4.26
N SER A 36 -2.51 -20.37 4.77
CA SER A 36 -1.95 -20.28 6.13
C SER A 36 -3.00 -20.42 7.23
N GLU A 37 -4.24 -19.98 6.96
CA GLU A 37 -5.32 -19.97 7.95
C GLU A 37 -6.35 -21.11 7.72
N ASN A 38 -6.08 -22.02 6.78
CA ASN A 38 -7.00 -23.11 6.39
C ASN A 38 -8.44 -22.62 6.10
N ARG A 39 -8.55 -21.51 5.37
CA ARG A 39 -9.83 -20.88 5.00
C ARG A 39 -10.02 -20.87 3.48
N SER A 40 -11.22 -20.52 3.05
CA SER A 40 -11.57 -20.34 1.63
C SER A 40 -12.33 -19.03 1.41
N GLY A 41 -12.59 -18.67 0.15
CA GLY A 41 -13.30 -17.44 -0.21
C GLY A 41 -12.39 -16.23 -0.48
N SER A 42 -13.02 -15.08 -0.69
CA SER A 42 -12.34 -13.81 -0.99
C SER A 42 -11.74 -13.18 0.27
N LEU A 43 -10.55 -12.59 0.13
CA LEU A 43 -9.92 -11.80 1.20
C LEU A 43 -10.28 -10.30 1.10
N SER A 44 -10.46 -9.77 -0.11
CA SER A 44 -10.74 -8.37 -0.35
C SER A 44 -12.25 -8.09 -0.43
N GLU A 45 -12.71 -7.01 0.19
CA GLU A 45 -14.12 -6.60 0.25
C GLU A 45 -14.63 -5.91 -1.03
N GLY A 46 -13.80 -5.78 -2.08
CA GLY A 46 -14.21 -5.16 -3.33
C GLY A 46 -13.04 -4.81 -4.26
N ARG A 47 -13.33 -3.94 -5.24
CA ARG A 47 -12.32 -3.40 -6.16
C ARG A 47 -11.43 -2.38 -5.45
N TYR A 48 -10.19 -2.29 -5.88
CA TYR A 48 -9.28 -1.23 -5.46
C TYR A 48 -9.80 0.14 -5.91
N LYS A 49 -9.44 1.18 -5.15
CA LYS A 49 -9.68 2.58 -5.52
C LYS A 49 -8.39 3.16 -6.10
N ILE A 50 -8.51 3.98 -7.12
CA ILE A 50 -7.37 4.64 -7.79
C ILE A 50 -7.66 6.13 -7.97
N SER A 51 -6.64 6.96 -7.75
CA SER A 51 -6.69 8.40 -7.98
C SER A 51 -5.38 8.82 -8.66
N PRO A 52 -5.42 9.31 -9.92
CA PRO A 52 -4.23 9.78 -10.61
C PRO A 52 -3.57 10.96 -9.90
N ILE A 53 -2.25 10.95 -9.80
CA ILE A 53 -1.45 12.04 -9.25
C ILE A 53 -0.74 12.73 -10.42
N GLN A 54 -1.18 13.94 -10.78
CA GLN A 54 -0.69 14.65 -11.96
C GLN A 54 0.27 15.80 -11.64
N ARG A 55 0.41 16.18 -10.37
CA ARG A 55 1.27 17.28 -9.92
C ARG A 55 2.25 16.78 -8.87
N GLU A 56 3.51 17.17 -8.99
CA GLU A 56 4.57 16.75 -8.07
C GLU A 56 4.31 17.19 -6.62
N ALA A 57 3.81 18.41 -6.42
CA ALA A 57 3.41 18.87 -5.09
C ALA A 57 2.33 17.97 -4.45
N TYR A 58 1.42 17.43 -5.29
CA TYR A 58 0.40 16.51 -4.83
C TYR A 58 0.97 15.11 -4.54
N LEU A 59 1.99 14.67 -5.28
CA LEU A 59 2.70 13.41 -5.00
C LEU A 59 3.30 13.40 -3.59
N LEU A 60 4.02 14.46 -3.20
CA LEU A 60 4.60 14.56 -1.85
C LEU A 60 3.52 14.54 -0.76
N GLN A 61 2.39 15.19 -1.02
CA GLN A 61 1.24 15.17 -0.09
C GLN A 61 0.65 13.77 0.03
N CYS A 62 0.50 13.02 -1.07
CA CYS A 62 0.04 11.64 -1.06
C CYS A 62 1.01 10.71 -0.33
N CYS A 63 2.33 10.84 -0.56
CA CYS A 63 3.35 10.08 0.17
C CYS A 63 3.24 10.31 1.68
N ARG A 64 3.22 11.58 2.09
CA ARG A 64 3.03 11.96 3.50
C ARG A 64 1.72 11.42 4.06
N TYR A 65 0.63 11.47 3.28
CA TYR A 65 -0.65 10.92 3.71
C TYR A 65 -0.56 9.42 3.99
N ALA A 66 -0.01 8.64 3.06
CA ALA A 66 0.10 7.19 3.18
C ALA A 66 0.96 6.78 4.39
N GLU A 67 2.10 7.47 4.59
CA GLU A 67 3.06 7.15 5.64
C GLU A 67 2.60 7.62 7.04
N LEU A 68 1.88 8.74 7.14
CA LEU A 68 1.35 9.22 8.42
C LEU A 68 0.01 8.58 8.80
N ASN A 69 -0.63 7.82 7.90
CA ASN A 69 -1.94 7.25 8.17
C ASN A 69 -2.00 6.33 9.41
N PRO A 70 -1.01 5.45 9.68
CA PRO A 70 -1.03 4.64 10.91
C PRO A 70 -1.05 5.47 12.20
N VAL A 71 -0.38 6.63 12.20
CA VAL A 71 -0.39 7.55 13.34
C VAL A 71 -1.74 8.27 13.43
N LYS A 72 -2.30 8.71 12.29
CA LYS A 72 -3.65 9.32 12.24
C LYS A 72 -4.75 8.37 12.69
N GLU A 73 -4.64 7.08 12.36
CA GLU A 73 -5.52 5.99 12.81
C GLU A 73 -5.26 5.59 14.29
N LYS A 74 -4.36 6.29 14.99
CA LYS A 74 -3.98 6.07 16.40
C LYS A 74 -3.43 4.67 16.68
N MET A 75 -2.89 3.97 15.67
CA MET A 75 -2.26 2.66 15.85
C MET A 75 -0.91 2.77 16.57
N LEU A 76 -0.18 3.84 16.31
CA LEU A 76 1.18 4.11 16.82
C LEU A 76 1.38 5.61 17.03
N THR A 77 2.37 5.98 17.83
CA THR A 77 2.69 7.39 18.12
C THR A 77 3.60 8.04 17.08
N LYS A 78 4.37 7.23 16.33
CA LYS A 78 5.32 7.72 15.32
C LYS A 78 5.33 6.84 14.07
N PRO A 79 5.54 7.40 12.87
CA PRO A 79 5.50 6.65 11.61
C PRO A 79 6.64 5.62 11.45
N GLU A 80 7.83 5.88 12.00
CA GLU A 80 8.98 4.94 11.97
C GLU A 80 8.74 3.64 12.73
N LEU A 81 7.74 3.61 13.61
CA LEU A 81 7.34 2.42 14.36
C LEU A 81 6.45 1.50 13.52
N TYR A 82 5.98 1.92 12.34
CA TYR A 82 5.11 1.11 11.50
C TYR A 82 5.92 0.33 10.46
N PRO A 83 6.18 -0.98 10.68
CA PRO A 83 7.07 -1.77 9.82
C PRO A 83 6.51 -1.99 8.41
N CYS A 84 5.20 -1.93 8.24
CA CYS A 84 4.53 -2.16 6.96
C CYS A 84 4.41 -0.87 6.11
N SER A 85 5.45 -0.02 6.11
CA SER A 85 5.53 1.18 5.27
C SER A 85 6.94 1.42 4.73
N SER A 86 7.04 2.23 3.68
CA SER A 86 8.33 2.71 3.14
C SER A 86 8.96 3.83 3.96
N TYR A 87 8.31 4.31 5.02
CA TYR A 87 8.70 5.55 5.72
C TYR A 87 10.15 5.49 6.22
N ARG A 88 10.55 4.37 6.81
CA ARG A 88 11.90 4.17 7.36
C ARG A 88 12.98 4.35 6.30
N HIS A 89 12.79 3.75 5.12
CA HIS A 89 13.69 3.93 3.99
C HIS A 89 13.69 5.37 3.48
N ARG A 90 12.52 5.99 3.27
CA ARG A 90 12.44 7.37 2.74
C ARG A 90 12.99 8.44 3.68
N ALA A 91 12.85 8.22 4.99
CA ALA A 91 13.34 9.12 6.03
C ALA A 91 14.80 8.81 6.46
N GLY A 92 15.48 7.85 5.82
CA GLY A 92 16.88 7.55 6.07
C GLY A 92 17.17 6.75 7.34
N PHE A 93 16.15 6.09 7.92
CA PHE A 93 16.34 5.12 9.01
C PHE A 93 16.92 3.78 8.52
N GLU A 94 16.79 3.51 7.22
CA GLU A 94 17.31 2.31 6.56
C GLU A 94 18.05 2.71 5.27
N ALA A 95 19.15 2.01 4.97
CA ALA A 95 19.91 2.24 3.74
C ALA A 95 19.07 1.88 2.51
N SER A 96 19.24 2.64 1.43
CA SER A 96 18.65 2.28 0.16
C SER A 96 19.39 1.10 -0.46
N SER A 97 18.67 -0.01 -0.66
CA SER A 97 19.13 -1.20 -1.38
C SER A 97 19.38 -0.93 -2.85
#